data_AF-A0A517Y255-F1
#
_entry.id   AF-A0A517Y255-F1
#
_cell.length_a   1.000
_cell.length_b   1.000
_cell.length_c   1.000
_cell.angle_alpha   90.00
_cell.angle_beta   90.00
_cell.angle_gamma   90.00
#
_symmetry.space_group_name_H-M   'P 1'
#
loop_
_entity.id
_entity.type
_entity.pdbx_description
1 polymer ?
#
loop_
_entity_poly.entity_id
_entity_poly.type
_entity_poly.pdbx_seq_one_letter_code
_entity_poly.pdbx_strand_id
1 'polypeptide(L)'
;MDGTGPVAVNGSVVYGYWTDRGGACRLRLGLDDWDRLGLHPGQRVRVGRGDQPPEEVLIAAADRHPPVVWLDLVPVARTNTTRAG
;
A
#
# COMPACT_ATOMS: atom_id res chain seq x y z
N MET A 1 7.73 -1.84 11.76
CA MET A 1 8.83 -0.96 11.32
C MET A 1 8.18 0.25 10.70
N ASP A 2 8.69 1.44 10.99
CA ASP A 2 8.10 2.69 10.52
C ASP A 2 9.11 3.39 9.61
N GLY A 3 8.63 4.10 8.58
CA GLY A 3 9.50 4.75 7.61
C GLY A 3 8.77 5.79 6.77
N THR A 4 9.53 6.60 6.04
CA THR A 4 9.01 7.60 5.09
C THR A 4 9.92 7.66 3.87
N GLY A 5 9.34 7.93 2.71
CA GLY A 5 10.09 7.94 1.46
C GLY A 5 9.23 7.68 0.23
N PRO A 6 9.88 7.44 -0.93
CA PRO A 6 9.21 6.97 -2.13
C PRO A 6 8.50 5.64 -1.90
N VAL A 7 7.25 5.57 -2.35
CA VAL A 7 6.38 4.40 -2.33
C VAL A 7 5.91 4.17 -3.76
N ALA A 8 6.21 3.01 -4.32
CA ALA A 8 5.71 2.59 -5.63
C ALA A 8 4.33 1.97 -5.45
N VAL A 9 3.30 2.54 -6.05
CA VAL A 9 1.91 2.03 -6.06
C VAL A 9 1.51 1.74 -7.50
N ASN A 10 1.29 0.47 -7.83
CA ASN A 10 0.98 0.02 -9.20
C ASN A 10 1.96 0.55 -10.27
N GLY A 11 3.22 0.74 -9.90
CA GLY A 11 4.28 1.27 -10.77
C GLY A 11 4.43 2.80 -10.78
N SER A 12 3.49 3.56 -10.20
CA SER A 12 3.63 5.00 -9.98
C SER A 12 4.34 5.28 -8.66
N VAL A 13 5.28 6.23 -8.64
CA VAL A 13 6.01 6.58 -7.42
C VAL A 13 5.40 7.82 -6.77
N VAL A 14 5.07 7.73 -5.49
CA VAL A 14 4.55 8.81 -4.64
C VAL A 14 5.37 8.91 -3.37
N TYR A 15 5.32 10.03 -2.66
CA TYR A 15 5.96 10.13 -1.35
C TYR A 15 4.96 9.73 -0.26
N GLY A 16 5.38 8.86 0.66
CA GLY A 16 4.50 8.33 1.70
C GLY A 16 5.22 8.05 3.01
N TYR A 17 4.43 7.94 4.07
CA TYR A 17 4.87 7.43 5.37
C TYR A 17 4.18 6.10 5.64
N TRP A 18 4.88 5.12 6.18
CA TRP A 18 4.30 3.83 6.54
C TRP A 18 4.67 3.41 7.97
N THR A 19 3.80 2.60 8.56
CA THR A 19 4.03 1.91 9.83
C THR A 19 3.54 0.48 9.73
N ASP A 20 4.39 -0.48 10.09
CA ASP A 20 4.02 -1.89 10.23
C ASP A 20 3.84 -2.24 11.70
N ARG A 21 2.62 -2.64 12.07
CA ARG A 21 2.23 -3.03 13.43
C ARG A 21 1.53 -4.39 13.38
N GLY A 22 2.18 -5.43 13.90
CA GLY A 22 1.54 -6.74 14.10
C GLY A 22 1.01 -7.42 12.82
N GLY A 23 1.65 -7.20 11.66
CA GLY A 23 1.24 -7.78 10.38
C GLY A 23 0.26 -6.93 9.57
N ALA A 24 -0.20 -5.79 10.11
CA ALA A 24 -0.93 -4.77 9.37
C ALA A 24 0.02 -3.62 8.99
N CYS A 25 -0.02 -3.20 7.73
CA CYS A 25 0.70 -2.02 7.25
C CYS A 25 -0.29 -0.86 7.16
N ARG A 26 0.07 0.29 7.71
CA ARG A 26 -0.68 1.53 7.50
C ARG A 26 0.16 2.49 6.66
N LEU A 27 -0.40 3.02 5.59
CA LEU A 27 0.27 3.89 4.62
C LEU A 27 -0.42 5.26 4.57
N ARG A 28 0.36 6.33 4.70
CA ARG A 28 -0.09 7.70 4.50
C ARG A 28 0.40 8.23 3.16
N LEU A 29 -0.52 8.76 2.36
CA LEU A 29 -0.25 9.42 1.08
C LEU A 29 -0.88 10.83 1.06
N GLY A 30 -0.47 11.67 0.11
CA GLY A 30 -1.21 12.89 -0.21
C GLY A 30 -2.59 12.57 -0.78
N LEU A 31 -3.58 13.40 -0.48
CA LEU A 31 -4.94 13.22 -0.99
C LEU A 31 -4.98 13.35 -2.53
N ASP A 32 -4.19 14.26 -3.10
CA ASP A 32 -4.06 14.43 -4.55
C ASP A 32 -3.46 13.19 -5.23
N ASP A 33 -2.46 12.55 -4.59
CA ASP A 33 -1.87 11.31 -5.08
C ASP A 33 -2.89 10.16 -5.03
N TRP A 34 -3.67 10.08 -3.96
CA TRP A 34 -4.75 9.11 -3.81
C TRP A 34 -5.81 9.23 -4.92
N ASP A 35 -6.30 10.45 -5.18
CA ASP A 35 -7.29 10.71 -6.22
C ASP A 35 -6.70 10.50 -7.62
N ARG A 36 -5.47 10.96 -7.88
CA ARG A 36 -4.76 10.77 -9.15
C ARG A 36 -4.55 9.29 -9.48
N LEU A 37 -4.22 8.49 -8.47
CA LEU A 37 -4.00 7.05 -8.64
C LEU A 37 -5.30 6.24 -8.70
N GLY A 38 -6.47 6.88 -8.51
CA GLY A 38 -7.78 6.22 -8.55
C GLY A 38 -7.94 5.15 -7.48
N LEU A 39 -7.27 5.33 -6.34
CA LEU A 39 -7.27 4.34 -5.27
C LEU A 39 -8.61 4.31 -4.54
N HIS A 40 -9.02 3.13 -4.07
CA HIS A 40 -10.23 2.96 -3.28
C HIS A 40 -10.15 1.71 -2.37
N PRO A 41 -10.88 1.68 -1.23
CA PRO A 41 -10.99 0.46 -0.42
C PRO A 41 -11.54 -0.72 -1.22
N GLY A 42 -11.07 -1.93 -0.93
CA GLY A 42 -11.39 -3.16 -1.67
C GLY A 42 -10.49 -3.42 -2.87
N GLN A 43 -9.62 -2.46 -3.25
CA GLN A 43 -8.71 -2.60 -4.37
C GLN A 43 -7.44 -3.38 -3.98
N ARG A 44 -7.05 -4.33 -4.83
CA ARG A 44 -5.73 -4.97 -4.77
C ARG A 44 -4.72 -4.10 -5.52
N VAL A 45 -3.59 -3.81 -4.88
CA VAL A 45 -2.53 -2.97 -5.42
C VAL A 45 -1.18 -3.59 -5.15
N ARG A 46 -0.20 -3.28 -6.00
CA ARG A 46 1.21 -3.59 -5.72
C ARG A 46 1.88 -2.40 -5.07
N VAL A 47 2.44 -2.61 -3.89
CA VAL A 47 3.09 -1.57 -3.08
C VAL A 47 4.56 -1.95 -2.83
N GLY A 48 5.48 -1.10 -3.27
CA GLY A 48 6.91 -1.17 -2.94
C GLY A 48 7.31 -0.01 -2.01
N ARG A 49 8.11 -0.30 -0.98
CA ARG A 49 8.47 0.65 0.09
C ARG A 49 9.98 0.64 0.32
N GLY A 50 10.65 1.76 0.04
CA GLY A 50 12.12 1.81 0.12
C GLY A 50 12.78 0.71 -0.72
N ASP A 51 13.69 -0.06 -0.11
CA ASP A 51 14.39 -1.18 -0.76
C ASP A 51 13.61 -2.51 -0.74
N GLN A 52 12.37 -2.51 -0.24
CA GLN A 52 11.56 -3.74 -0.19
C GLN A 52 10.98 -4.06 -1.56
N PRO A 53 10.98 -5.35 -1.97
CA PRO A 53 10.35 -5.75 -3.22
C PRO A 53 8.84 -5.45 -3.16
N PRO A 54 8.23 -4.99 -4.27
CA PRO A 54 6.80 -4.74 -4.29
C PRO A 54 5.99 -5.98 -3.90
N GLU A 55 5.04 -5.79 -2.99
CA GLU A 55 4.12 -6.81 -2.53
C GLU A 55 2.68 -6.49 -2.93
N GLU A 56 1.87 -7.53 -3.11
CA GLU A 56 0.46 -7.35 -3.39
C GLU A 56 -0.33 -7.26 -2.08
N VAL A 57 -1.07 -6.17 -1.94
CA VAL A 57 -1.86 -5.86 -0.75
C VAL A 57 -3.28 -5.46 -1.16
N LEU A 58 -4.22 -5.62 -0.23
CA LEU A 58 -5.57 -5.11 -0.33
C LEU A 58 -5.66 -3.82 0.49
N ILE A 59 -6.23 -2.77 -0.10
CA ILE A 59 -6.63 -1.56 0.63
C ILE A 59 -7.88 -1.92 1.43
N ALA A 60 -7.73 -2.26 2.71
CA ALA A 60 -8.84 -2.65 3.57
C ALA A 60 -9.74 -1.46 3.94
N ALA A 61 -9.13 -0.30 4.20
CA ALA A 61 -9.83 0.92 4.53
C ALA A 61 -9.02 2.16 4.10
N ALA A 62 -9.71 3.29 4.00
CA ALA A 62 -9.12 4.59 3.74
C ALA A 62 -9.78 5.64 4.63
N ASP A 63 -8.97 6.42 5.35
CA ASP A 63 -9.40 7.47 6.26
C ASP A 63 -8.82 8.81 5.80
N ARG A 64 -9.69 9.71 5.34
CA ARG A 64 -9.30 10.98 4.71
C ARG A 64 -9.14 12.07 5.77
N HIS A 65 -7.92 12.59 5.91
CA HIS A 65 -7.57 13.70 6.80
C HIS A 65 -6.82 14.76 5.98
N PRO A 66 -7.52 15.62 5.23
CA PRO A 66 -6.85 16.58 4.34
C PRO A 66 -5.71 17.33 5.05
N PRO A 67 -4.51 17.40 4.45
CA PRO A 67 -4.20 17.11 3.04
C PRO A 67 -3.77 15.66 2.74
N VAL A 68 -3.95 14.73 3.68
CA VAL A 68 -3.48 13.34 3.55
C VAL A 68 -4.62 12.33 3.61
N VAL A 69 -4.33 11.10 3.22
CA VAL A 69 -5.18 9.94 3.46
C VAL A 69 -4.36 8.84 4.12
N TRP A 70 -4.95 8.15 5.09
CA TRP A 70 -4.41 6.96 5.73
C TRP A 70 -5.07 5.71 5.17
N LEU A 71 -4.26 4.76 4.71
CA LEU A 71 -4.70 3.51 4.12
C LEU A 71 -4.30 2.37 5.05
N ASP A 72 -5.27 1.52 5.35
CA ASP A 72 -5.00 0.25 6.04
C ASP A 72 -4.78 -0.81 4.96
N LEU A 73 -3.60 -1.40 4.96
CA LEU A 73 -3.15 -2.37 3.96
C LEU A 73 -3.02 -3.74 4.61
N VAL A 74 -3.64 -4.74 3.99
CA VAL A 74 -3.52 -6.14 4.42
C VAL A 74 -2.83 -6.96 3.32
N PRO A 75 -1.82 -7.78 3.65
CA PRO A 75 -1.19 -8.66 2.68
C PRO A 75 -2.22 -9.59 2.03
N VAL A 76 -2.18 -9.72 0.72
CA VAL A 76 -2.93 -10.78 0.06
C VAL A 76 -2.07 -12.03 0.11
N ALA A 77 -2.53 -13.06 0.83
CA ALA A 77 -1.80 -14.31 0.92
C ALA A 77 -1.48 -14.81 -0.49
N ARG A 78 -0.19 -15.02 -0.79
CA ARG A 78 0.20 -15.68 -2.03
C ARG A 78 -0.23 -17.13 -1.90
N THR A 79 -1.30 -17.51 -2.58
CA THR A 79 -1.56 -18.93 -2.83
C THR A 79 -0.45 -19.41 -3.75
N ASN A 80 0.62 -19.96 -3.18
CA ASN A 80 1.61 -20.72 -3.95
C ASN A 80 0.87 -21.92 -4.53
N THR A 81 0.37 -21.79 -5.76
CA THR A 81 -0.07 -22.93 -6.53
C THR A 81 1.19 -23.57 -7.05
N THR A 82 1.76 -24.48 -6.25
CA THR A 82 2.78 -25.41 -6.72
C THR A 82 2.12 -26.27 -7.79
N ARG A 83 2.26 -25.88 -9.06
CA ARG A 83 1.98 -26.78 -10.18
C ARG A 83 3.14 -27.78 -10.23
N ALA A 84 2.97 -28.90 -9.55
CA ALA A 84 3.73 -30.10 -9.85
C ALA A 84 3.23 -30.62 -11.20
N GLY A 85 4.14 -30.70 -12.17
CA GLY A 85 3.96 -31.33 -13.47
C GLY A 85 5.27 -32.00 -13.86
#